data_AF-F4RWS8-F1
#
_entry.id   AF-F4RWS8-F1
#
_cell.length_a   1.000
_cell.length_b   1.000
_cell.length_c   1.000
_cell.angle_alpha   90.00
_cell.angle_beta   90.00
_cell.angle_gamma   90.00
#
_symmetry.space_group_name_H-M   'P 1'
#
loop_
_entity.id
_entity.type
_entity.pdbx_description
1 polymer ?
#
loop_
_entity_poly.entity_id
_entity_poly.type
_entity_poly.pdbx_seq_one_letter_code
_entity_poly.pdbx_strand_id
1 'polypeptide(L)'
;MTHPTKKPTSQHNPRNIQPLGNLLLSINPTQTSIHRINSLGSLSILSDEIILKIFSELDPSSLHLLQGVSRYFFGWCVGLDGLWKSAYLSQHDTLENWNGTWRSTFLGRSHLETDPIQLNQVYSDVLFQPILAATYDISSAIGIKKRSNKFRPTIQRVSVDSKSIIERKIPQILLGLMETWSARKWTLDTLSARFPNVKFRAESSLISLSNYQLYHHRCQTEESPVYLFDADFVEKTSGFVETQSLGLEYHVPEVFGNDLLGSLGPDQRPDFRWLIIGPTRSGSTWHKDPNGTSAWNAVISGKKLWICFPPDCTPPGVRVSEDESEVESPLSIAEWFINYYELSKEEFGPKAQDPSKRGKMLEGICEAGEIFYVPSGWWHLVVNLEPSIAITQNFVSEHELVEVLKFMKSRSDQLSGFRKIERMEEVLEKFINALRSNPKLISAEVLNESLNRIEEKQVGINTKNKRKNHHHGQSEGSMWEKLKQPRLEETIVNESNGFCFGFLVEEESL
;
A
#
# COMPACT_ATOMS: atom_id res chain seq x y z
N MET A 1 -29.60 4.81 -7.34
CA MET A 1 -30.22 3.48 -7.51
C MET A 1 -29.24 2.62 -8.30
N THR A 2 -28.37 1.89 -7.60
CA THR A 2 -27.37 1.01 -8.19
C THR A 2 -28.05 -0.26 -8.67
N HIS A 3 -27.82 -0.64 -9.93
CA HIS A 3 -28.30 -1.92 -10.46
C HIS A 3 -27.70 -3.09 -9.68
N PRO A 4 -28.45 -4.16 -9.40
CA PRO A 4 -27.91 -5.33 -8.73
C PRO A 4 -26.88 -5.98 -9.66
N THR A 5 -25.62 -5.89 -9.26
CA THR A 5 -24.53 -6.66 -9.85
C THR A 5 -24.88 -8.15 -9.75
N LYS A 6 -24.51 -8.91 -10.78
CA LYS A 6 -24.81 -10.35 -10.92
C LYS A 6 -24.61 -11.08 -9.59
N LYS A 7 -25.56 -11.97 -9.23
CA LYS A 7 -25.42 -12.88 -8.08
C LYS A 7 -24.03 -13.54 -8.12
N PRO A 8 -23.22 -13.44 -7.06
CA PRO A 8 -21.93 -14.13 -7.01
C PRO A 8 -22.17 -15.63 -7.18
N THR A 9 -21.34 -16.29 -7.98
CA THR A 9 -21.38 -17.76 -8.13
C THR A 9 -21.00 -18.42 -6.81
N SER A 10 -21.27 -19.72 -6.64
CA SER A 10 -20.89 -20.48 -5.43
C SER A 10 -19.38 -20.42 -5.13
N GLN A 11 -18.54 -20.13 -6.13
CA GLN A 11 -17.10 -19.95 -6.00
C GLN A 11 -16.70 -18.59 -5.39
N HIS A 12 -17.59 -17.59 -5.52
CA HIS A 12 -17.36 -16.21 -5.09
C HIS A 12 -17.98 -15.89 -3.72
N ASN A 13 -18.89 -16.74 -3.23
CA ASN A 13 -19.43 -16.65 -1.87
C ASN A 13 -19.55 -18.06 -1.31
N PRO A 14 -18.43 -18.68 -0.88
CA PRO A 14 -18.37 -20.12 -0.62
C PRO A 14 -19.27 -20.57 0.54
N ARG A 15 -19.71 -19.64 1.39
CA ARG A 15 -20.57 -19.91 2.56
C ARG A 15 -21.95 -19.27 2.47
N ASN A 16 -22.30 -18.64 1.35
CA ASN A 16 -23.60 -18.01 1.12
C ASN A 16 -24.01 -16.94 2.17
N ILE A 17 -23.03 -16.18 2.69
CA ILE A 17 -23.28 -15.00 3.55
C ILE A 17 -23.91 -13.90 2.70
N GLN A 18 -24.87 -13.16 3.21
CA GLN A 18 -25.57 -12.13 2.44
C GLN A 18 -25.41 -10.74 3.08
N PRO A 19 -25.45 -9.66 2.29
CA PRO A 19 -25.47 -8.30 2.85
C PRO A 19 -26.76 -8.08 3.66
N LEU A 20 -26.71 -7.17 4.63
CA LEU A 20 -27.77 -6.94 5.60
C LEU A 20 -29.10 -6.56 4.92
N GLY A 21 -29.04 -5.77 3.84
CA GLY A 21 -30.23 -5.38 3.07
C GLY A 21 -31.05 -6.56 2.53
N ASN A 22 -30.46 -7.73 2.32
CA ASN A 22 -31.18 -8.91 1.86
C ASN A 22 -32.15 -9.48 2.90
N LEU A 23 -31.98 -9.12 4.18
CA LEU A 23 -32.91 -9.48 5.25
C LEU A 23 -34.33 -8.96 4.95
N LEU A 24 -34.44 -7.74 4.40
CA LEU A 24 -35.70 -7.09 4.06
C LEU A 24 -36.45 -7.80 2.92
N LEU A 25 -35.71 -8.52 2.07
CA LEU A 25 -36.23 -9.26 0.92
C LEU A 25 -36.44 -10.75 1.23
N SER A 26 -36.14 -11.19 2.45
CA SER A 26 -36.32 -12.58 2.86
C SER A 26 -37.81 -12.92 2.96
N ILE A 27 -38.14 -14.20 2.73
CA ILE A 27 -39.54 -14.69 2.73
C ILE A 27 -40.21 -14.45 4.09
N ASN A 28 -39.43 -14.41 5.18
CA ASN A 28 -39.92 -14.12 6.52
C ASN A 28 -38.89 -13.30 7.32
N PRO A 29 -38.89 -11.96 7.17
CA PRO A 29 -37.91 -11.08 7.82
C PRO A 29 -37.94 -11.19 9.34
N THR A 30 -39.13 -11.30 9.94
CA THR A 30 -39.30 -11.45 11.39
C THR A 30 -38.65 -12.73 11.90
N GLN A 31 -38.85 -13.86 11.22
CA GLN A 31 -38.23 -15.15 11.58
C GLN A 31 -36.71 -15.13 11.40
N THR A 32 -36.22 -14.36 10.43
CA THR A 32 -34.80 -14.25 10.13
C THR A 32 -34.07 -13.32 11.12
N SER A 33 -34.73 -12.25 11.59
CA SER A 33 -34.23 -11.44 12.72
C SER A 33 -34.15 -12.27 14.02
N ILE A 34 -35.11 -13.18 14.22
CA ILE A 34 -35.06 -14.15 15.33
C ILE A 34 -33.83 -15.09 15.21
N HIS A 35 -33.39 -15.44 13.99
CA HIS A 35 -32.19 -16.26 13.80
C HIS A 35 -30.92 -15.56 14.32
N ARG A 36 -30.75 -14.26 14.05
CA ARG A 36 -29.64 -13.47 14.64
C ARG A 36 -29.69 -13.51 16.17
N ILE A 37 -30.87 -13.24 16.75
CA ILE A 37 -31.07 -13.21 18.20
C ILE A 37 -30.74 -14.57 18.82
N ASN A 38 -31.25 -15.67 18.26
CA ASN A 38 -31.01 -17.01 18.76
C ASN A 38 -29.54 -17.44 18.60
N SER A 39 -28.87 -16.97 17.54
CA SER A 39 -27.47 -17.34 17.25
C SER A 39 -26.47 -16.56 18.09
N LEU A 40 -26.70 -15.26 18.31
CA LEU A 40 -25.79 -14.39 19.06
C LEU A 40 -26.17 -14.25 20.55
N GLY A 41 -27.38 -14.65 20.95
CA GLY A 41 -27.87 -14.45 22.30
C GLY A 41 -27.83 -12.98 22.71
N SER A 42 -27.29 -12.69 23.89
CA SER A 42 -27.16 -11.32 24.40
C SER A 42 -26.31 -10.40 23.50
N LEU A 43 -25.41 -10.94 22.68
CA LEU A 43 -24.61 -10.13 21.74
C LEU A 43 -25.43 -9.60 20.56
N SER A 44 -26.66 -10.08 20.34
CA SER A 44 -27.47 -9.66 19.20
C SER A 44 -27.87 -8.18 19.23
N ILE A 45 -27.78 -7.54 20.39
CA ILE A 45 -28.03 -6.10 20.59
C ILE A 45 -26.90 -5.23 20.00
N LEU A 46 -25.71 -5.80 19.84
CA LEU A 46 -24.54 -5.08 19.34
C LEU A 46 -24.58 -5.01 17.81
N SER A 47 -23.99 -3.93 17.28
CA SER A 47 -23.75 -3.81 15.85
C SER A 47 -22.68 -4.81 15.39
N ASP A 48 -22.66 -5.09 14.09
CA ASP A 48 -21.70 -6.03 13.50
C ASP A 48 -20.25 -5.54 13.63
N GLU A 49 -20.03 -4.23 13.64
CA GLU A 49 -18.72 -3.59 13.84
C GLU A 49 -18.20 -3.80 15.27
N ILE A 50 -19.08 -3.66 16.28
CA ILE A 50 -18.70 -3.92 17.68
C ILE A 50 -18.41 -5.41 17.88
N ILE A 51 -19.21 -6.28 17.27
CA ILE A 51 -18.95 -7.73 17.33
C ILE A 51 -17.61 -8.05 16.67
N LEU A 52 -17.28 -7.45 15.53
CA LEU A 52 -15.97 -7.60 14.90
C LEU A 52 -14.85 -7.19 15.85
N LYS A 53 -14.93 -6.03 16.50
CA LYS A 53 -13.92 -5.58 17.47
C LYS A 53 -13.79 -6.58 18.64
N ILE A 54 -14.90 -7.12 19.15
CA ILE A 54 -14.82 -8.17 20.20
C ILE A 54 -14.06 -9.39 19.69
N PHE A 55 -14.35 -9.85 18.48
CA PHE A 55 -13.70 -11.05 17.91
C PHE A 55 -12.25 -10.81 17.50
N SER A 56 -11.85 -9.56 17.20
CA SER A 56 -10.44 -9.23 16.92
C SER A 56 -9.54 -9.31 18.14
N GLU A 57 -10.10 -9.14 19.34
CA GLU A 57 -9.35 -9.28 20.60
C GLU A 57 -9.22 -10.74 21.08
N LEU A 58 -9.83 -11.69 20.38
CA LEU A 58 -9.81 -13.10 20.80
C LEU A 58 -8.54 -13.81 20.33
N ASP A 59 -7.98 -14.62 21.22
CA ASP A 59 -6.88 -15.51 20.86
C ASP A 59 -7.35 -16.62 19.89
N PRO A 60 -6.44 -17.23 19.12
CA PRO A 60 -6.81 -18.22 18.11
C PRO A 60 -7.50 -19.47 18.67
N SER A 61 -7.21 -19.86 19.92
CA SER A 61 -7.88 -20.98 20.58
C SER A 61 -9.34 -20.64 20.86
N SER A 62 -9.59 -19.42 21.35
CA SER A 62 -10.95 -18.90 21.55
C SER A 62 -11.72 -18.81 20.22
N LEU A 63 -11.11 -18.29 19.15
CA LEU A 63 -11.71 -18.28 17.81
C LEU A 63 -12.07 -19.69 17.33
N HIS A 64 -11.17 -20.66 17.55
CA HIS A 64 -11.40 -22.06 17.17
C HIS A 64 -12.54 -22.71 17.97
N LEU A 65 -12.67 -22.43 19.27
CA LEU A 65 -13.75 -22.98 20.10
C LEU A 65 -15.11 -22.34 19.76
N LEU A 66 -15.12 -21.02 19.61
CA LEU A 66 -16.32 -20.24 19.39
C LEU A 66 -16.99 -20.54 18.05
N GLN A 67 -16.25 -20.97 17.03
CA GLN A 67 -16.84 -21.37 15.75
C GLN A 67 -17.90 -22.51 15.91
N GLY A 68 -17.84 -23.29 17.00
CA GLY A 68 -18.78 -24.38 17.29
C GLY A 68 -20.08 -23.94 17.98
N VAL A 69 -20.23 -22.67 18.37
CA VAL A 69 -21.36 -22.19 19.19
C VAL A 69 -22.65 -22.07 18.38
N SER A 70 -22.60 -21.36 17.25
CA SER A 70 -23.78 -21.09 16.42
C SER A 70 -23.37 -20.63 15.02
N ARG A 71 -24.34 -20.45 14.11
CA ARG A 71 -24.05 -20.03 12.71
C ARG A 71 -23.40 -18.65 12.61
N TYR A 72 -23.87 -17.68 13.38
CA TYR A 72 -23.25 -16.35 13.39
C TYR A 72 -21.84 -16.39 13.98
N PHE A 73 -21.62 -17.10 15.09
CA PHE A 73 -20.28 -17.29 15.65
C PHE A 73 -19.34 -17.98 14.65
N PHE A 74 -19.81 -19.02 13.95
CA PHE A 74 -19.06 -19.62 12.87
C PHE A 74 -18.75 -18.61 11.75
N GLY A 75 -19.72 -17.76 11.37
CA GLY A 75 -19.52 -16.67 10.42
C GLY A 75 -18.41 -15.71 10.83
N TRP A 76 -18.39 -15.25 12.08
CA TRP A 76 -17.35 -14.38 12.61
C TRP A 76 -15.98 -15.06 12.68
N CYS A 77 -15.93 -16.30 13.16
CA CYS A 77 -14.67 -17.04 13.29
C CYS A 77 -14.12 -17.53 11.95
N VAL A 78 -14.92 -17.75 10.92
CA VAL A 78 -14.47 -18.42 9.67
C VAL A 78 -14.65 -17.55 8.43
N GLY A 79 -15.57 -16.60 8.45
CA GLY A 79 -15.85 -15.70 7.33
C GLY A 79 -14.82 -14.57 7.17
N LEU A 80 -13.98 -14.34 8.19
CA LEU A 80 -13.01 -13.25 8.22
C LEU A 80 -11.58 -13.80 8.28
N ASP A 81 -10.99 -14.03 7.11
CA ASP A 81 -9.61 -14.51 6.98
C ASP A 81 -8.59 -13.55 7.63
N GLY A 82 -8.91 -12.25 7.73
CA GLY A 82 -8.08 -11.23 8.38
C GLY A 82 -7.78 -11.52 9.85
N LEU A 83 -8.72 -12.11 10.59
CA LEU A 83 -8.51 -12.50 11.99
C LEU A 83 -7.40 -13.55 12.11
N TRP A 84 -7.43 -14.56 11.23
CA TRP A 84 -6.43 -15.63 11.21
C TRP A 84 -5.10 -15.17 10.64
N LYS A 85 -5.12 -14.22 9.69
CA LYS A 85 -3.90 -13.58 9.16
C LYS A 85 -3.17 -12.86 10.29
N SER A 86 -3.86 -11.99 11.02
CA SER A 86 -3.29 -11.26 12.15
C SER A 86 -2.74 -12.21 13.22
N ALA A 87 -3.52 -13.23 13.60
CA ALA A 87 -3.10 -14.27 14.53
C ALA A 87 -1.86 -15.07 14.08
N TYR A 88 -1.76 -15.41 12.80
CA TYR A 88 -0.59 -16.11 12.27
C TYR A 88 0.65 -15.21 12.33
N LEU A 89 0.53 -13.98 11.85
CA LEU A 89 1.63 -13.04 11.75
C LEU A 89 2.15 -12.55 13.12
N SER A 90 1.31 -12.56 14.16
CA SER A 90 1.74 -12.24 15.53
C SER A 90 2.53 -13.37 16.21
N GLN A 91 2.43 -14.60 15.70
CA GLN A 91 3.10 -15.78 16.27
C GLN A 91 4.24 -16.33 15.39
N HIS A 92 4.35 -15.86 14.15
CA HIS A 92 5.28 -16.40 13.17
C HIS A 92 5.94 -15.31 12.32
N ASP A 93 7.27 -15.28 12.34
CA ASP A 93 8.07 -14.39 11.48
C ASP A 93 8.15 -14.85 10.02
N THR A 94 7.85 -16.13 9.76
CA THR A 94 7.91 -16.73 8.43
C THR A 94 6.58 -17.42 8.08
N LEU A 95 6.10 -17.17 6.86
CA LEU A 95 4.99 -17.89 6.26
C LEU A 95 5.49 -19.20 5.63
N GLU A 96 5.05 -20.31 6.21
CA GLU A 96 5.40 -21.66 5.77
C GLU A 96 4.13 -22.50 5.60
N ASN A 97 4.20 -23.54 4.77
CA ASN A 97 3.13 -24.54 4.61
C ASN A 97 1.74 -23.95 4.29
N TRP A 98 1.65 -23.07 3.28
CA TRP A 98 0.38 -22.48 2.86
C TRP A 98 -0.67 -23.54 2.51
N ASN A 99 -1.78 -23.54 3.26
CA ASN A 99 -2.84 -24.53 3.15
C ASN A 99 -4.08 -24.01 2.39
N GLY A 100 -4.00 -22.85 1.75
CA GLY A 100 -5.06 -22.28 0.90
C GLY A 100 -5.90 -21.17 1.55
N THR A 101 -5.95 -21.10 2.88
CA THR A 101 -6.51 -19.95 3.63
C THR A 101 -5.69 -19.71 4.89
N TRP A 102 -5.81 -18.52 5.49
CA TRP A 102 -5.11 -18.20 6.74
C TRP A 102 -5.53 -19.12 7.89
N ARG A 103 -6.83 -19.38 8.03
CA ARG A 103 -7.36 -20.33 9.03
C ARG A 103 -6.78 -21.74 8.85
N SER A 104 -6.76 -22.25 7.63
CA SER A 104 -6.25 -23.60 7.32
C SER A 104 -4.73 -23.69 7.55
N THR A 105 -4.01 -22.62 7.24
CA THR A 105 -2.57 -22.51 7.44
C THR A 105 -2.23 -22.46 8.93
N PHE A 106 -2.93 -21.63 9.69
CA PHE A 106 -2.79 -21.55 11.15
C PHE A 106 -3.08 -22.89 11.83
N LEU A 107 -4.14 -23.59 11.41
CA LEU A 107 -4.51 -24.90 11.96
C LEU A 107 -3.66 -26.06 11.42
N GLY A 108 -2.76 -25.82 10.47
CA GLY A 108 -1.90 -26.84 9.86
C GLY A 108 -2.65 -27.94 9.10
N ARG A 109 -3.80 -27.62 8.50
CA ARG A 109 -4.67 -28.61 7.81
C ARG A 109 -5.20 -28.05 6.50
N SER A 110 -4.98 -28.77 5.40
CA SER A 110 -5.46 -28.37 4.06
C SER A 110 -6.96 -28.58 3.83
N HIS A 111 -7.59 -29.42 4.67
CA HIS A 111 -9.03 -29.69 4.64
C HIS A 111 -9.55 -29.72 6.07
N LEU A 112 -10.60 -28.94 6.32
CA LEU A 112 -11.26 -28.88 7.61
C LEU A 112 -12.67 -29.47 7.46
N GLU A 113 -13.11 -30.25 8.44
CA GLU A 113 -14.45 -30.86 8.46
C GLU A 113 -15.57 -29.81 8.37
N THR A 114 -15.26 -28.55 8.71
CA THR A 114 -16.18 -27.42 8.67
C THR A 114 -16.24 -26.70 7.31
N ASP A 115 -15.41 -27.09 6.34
CA ASP A 115 -15.40 -26.47 5.00
C ASP A 115 -16.76 -26.57 4.27
N PRO A 116 -17.51 -27.68 4.34
CA PRO A 116 -18.82 -27.78 3.69
C PRO A 116 -19.92 -26.91 4.31
N ILE A 117 -19.72 -26.34 5.51
CA ILE A 117 -20.77 -25.61 6.24
C ILE A 117 -21.18 -24.34 5.48
N GLN A 118 -22.48 -24.26 5.18
CA GLN A 118 -23.13 -23.11 4.55
C GLN A 118 -23.81 -22.22 5.60
N LEU A 119 -23.63 -20.91 5.48
CA LEU A 119 -24.18 -19.87 6.34
C LEU A 119 -25.43 -19.24 5.72
N ASN A 120 -26.34 -20.11 5.27
CA ASN A 120 -27.66 -19.69 4.83
C ASN A 120 -28.35 -18.91 5.95
N GLN A 121 -28.93 -17.76 5.60
CA GLN A 121 -29.62 -16.85 6.54
C GLN A 121 -28.70 -16.12 7.53
N VAL A 122 -27.39 -16.02 7.24
CA VAL A 122 -26.51 -15.06 7.90
C VAL A 122 -26.45 -13.80 7.05
N TYR A 123 -26.94 -12.70 7.64
CA TYR A 123 -26.98 -11.38 7.03
C TYR A 123 -26.07 -10.44 7.82
N SER A 124 -25.08 -9.87 7.16
CA SER A 124 -24.11 -8.93 7.73
C SER A 124 -23.34 -8.25 6.61
N ASP A 125 -23.33 -6.92 6.57
CA ASP A 125 -22.50 -6.18 5.61
C ASP A 125 -21.01 -6.32 5.95
N VAL A 126 -20.67 -6.36 7.25
CA VAL A 126 -19.28 -6.54 7.73
C VAL A 126 -18.71 -7.89 7.29
N LEU A 127 -19.44 -9.00 7.45
CA LEU A 127 -18.98 -10.31 6.98
C LEU A 127 -19.00 -10.45 5.46
N PHE A 128 -19.86 -9.69 4.78
CA PHE A 128 -19.99 -9.76 3.32
C PHE A 128 -18.95 -8.89 2.60
N GLN A 129 -18.46 -7.82 3.22
CA GLN A 129 -17.55 -6.86 2.60
C GLN A 129 -16.25 -7.50 2.07
N PRO A 130 -15.53 -8.36 2.83
CA PRO A 130 -14.32 -9.02 2.31
C PRO A 130 -14.61 -9.95 1.12
N ILE A 131 -15.78 -10.59 1.11
CA ILE A 131 -16.24 -11.45 0.02
C ILE A 131 -16.49 -10.63 -1.25
N LEU A 132 -17.16 -9.48 -1.10
CA LEU A 132 -17.40 -8.55 -2.19
C LEU A 132 -16.06 -8.03 -2.75
N ALA A 133 -15.13 -7.65 -1.89
CA ALA A 133 -13.83 -7.12 -2.26
C ALA A 133 -12.95 -8.18 -2.97
N ALA A 134 -12.86 -9.41 -2.43
CA ALA A 134 -12.11 -10.51 -3.03
C ALA A 134 -12.59 -10.92 -4.43
N THR A 135 -13.86 -10.63 -4.74
CA THR A 135 -14.51 -11.01 -6.00
C THR A 135 -14.71 -9.85 -6.96
N TYR A 136 -14.30 -8.64 -6.57
CA TYR A 136 -14.46 -7.44 -7.37
C TYR A 136 -13.55 -7.48 -8.61
N ASP A 137 -14.16 -7.38 -9.79
CA ASP A 137 -13.44 -7.36 -11.07
C ASP A 137 -13.06 -5.93 -11.47
N ILE A 138 -11.87 -5.52 -11.03
CA ILE A 138 -11.28 -4.20 -11.34
C ILE A 138 -11.16 -3.98 -12.85
N SER A 139 -10.82 -5.02 -13.64
CA SER A 139 -10.71 -4.88 -15.09
C SER A 139 -12.05 -4.50 -15.70
N SER A 140 -13.14 -5.15 -15.27
CA SER A 140 -14.49 -4.78 -15.69
C SER A 140 -14.90 -3.37 -15.24
N ALA A 141 -14.52 -2.95 -14.03
CA ALA A 141 -14.81 -1.63 -13.48
C ALA A 141 -14.19 -0.51 -14.34
N ILE A 142 -12.93 -0.66 -14.75
CA ILE A 142 -12.26 0.31 -15.63
C ILE A 142 -12.67 0.21 -17.11
N GLY A 143 -13.59 -0.69 -17.44
CA GLY A 143 -14.13 -0.86 -18.79
C GLY A 143 -13.34 -1.78 -19.71
N ILE A 144 -12.48 -2.64 -19.17
CA ILE A 144 -11.79 -3.71 -19.89
C ILE A 144 -12.60 -5.00 -19.75
N LYS A 145 -13.18 -5.47 -20.86
CA LYS A 145 -13.92 -6.72 -20.93
C LYS A 145 -13.36 -7.59 -22.05
N LYS A 146 -13.52 -8.92 -21.94
CA LYS A 146 -13.02 -9.90 -22.93
C LYS A 146 -13.34 -9.57 -24.41
N ARG A 147 -14.41 -8.82 -24.68
CA ARG A 147 -14.87 -8.48 -26.04
C ARG A 147 -14.93 -6.97 -26.31
N SER A 148 -14.56 -6.11 -25.36
CA SER A 148 -14.56 -4.66 -25.57
C SER A 148 -13.59 -3.96 -24.62
N ASN A 149 -12.79 -3.05 -25.16
CA ASN A 149 -11.90 -2.19 -24.39
C ASN A 149 -12.36 -0.73 -24.46
N LYS A 150 -13.04 -0.29 -23.40
CA LYS A 150 -13.49 1.10 -23.23
C LYS A 150 -12.56 1.92 -22.35
N PHE A 151 -11.48 1.31 -21.83
CA PHE A 151 -10.49 2.03 -21.06
C PHE A 151 -9.84 3.11 -21.93
N ARG A 152 -9.68 4.30 -21.36
CA ARG A 152 -9.08 5.46 -22.02
C ARG A 152 -8.04 6.03 -21.06
N PRO A 153 -6.75 5.69 -21.22
CA PRO A 153 -5.72 6.18 -20.33
C PRO A 153 -5.59 7.69 -20.48
N THR A 154 -5.31 8.36 -19.36
CA THR A 154 -4.97 9.79 -19.32
C THR A 154 -3.49 10.00 -19.05
N ILE A 155 -2.80 8.99 -18.50
CA ILE A 155 -1.34 8.97 -18.38
C ILE A 155 -0.72 8.76 -19.76
N GLN A 156 0.23 9.62 -20.11
CA GLN A 156 0.87 9.60 -21.41
C GLN A 156 1.98 8.55 -21.48
N ARG A 157 2.07 7.90 -22.65
CA ARG A 157 3.24 7.10 -23.03
C ARG A 157 4.23 7.97 -23.77
N VAL A 158 5.50 7.87 -23.38
CA VAL A 158 6.58 8.70 -23.91
C VAL A 158 7.74 7.79 -24.33
N SER A 159 8.08 7.83 -25.61
CA SER A 159 9.36 7.32 -26.10
C SER A 159 10.44 8.33 -25.75
N VAL A 160 11.52 7.87 -25.12
CA VAL A 160 12.46 8.75 -24.41
C VAL A 160 13.47 9.42 -25.35
N ASP A 161 13.45 10.76 -25.37
CA ASP A 161 14.63 11.60 -25.64
C ASP A 161 15.15 12.17 -24.30
N SER A 162 16.43 11.93 -24.00
CA SER A 162 17.00 11.65 -22.67
C SER A 162 17.04 12.75 -21.58
N LYS A 163 16.30 13.87 -21.68
CA LYS A 163 16.31 14.92 -20.63
C LYS A 163 14.96 15.55 -20.26
N SER A 164 13.99 15.56 -21.17
CA SER A 164 12.75 16.34 -20.97
C SER A 164 11.69 15.69 -20.05
N ILE A 165 11.92 14.46 -19.59
CA ILE A 165 10.91 13.67 -18.86
C ILE A 165 10.83 14.08 -17.39
N ILE A 166 11.98 14.13 -16.69
CA ILE A 166 12.00 14.50 -15.26
C ILE A 166 11.50 15.94 -15.07
N GLU A 167 11.86 16.84 -15.99
CA GLU A 167 11.48 18.26 -15.96
C GLU A 167 9.97 18.49 -15.94
N ARG A 168 9.19 17.59 -16.55
CA ARG A 168 7.73 17.74 -16.64
C ARG A 168 7.02 17.51 -15.30
N LYS A 169 7.65 16.81 -14.34
CA LYS A 169 7.11 16.54 -12.99
C LYS A 169 5.66 16.03 -12.97
N ILE A 170 5.28 15.22 -13.97
CA ILE A 170 3.98 14.55 -14.07
C ILE A 170 4.18 13.04 -14.28
N PRO A 171 3.26 12.18 -13.80
CA PRO A 171 3.32 10.73 -14.01
C PRO A 171 3.29 10.36 -15.49
N GLN A 172 4.17 9.44 -15.89
CA GLN A 172 4.35 9.03 -17.29
C GLN A 172 4.71 7.55 -17.39
N ILE A 173 4.36 6.95 -18.52
CA ILE A 173 4.82 5.60 -18.91
C ILE A 173 5.91 5.76 -19.96
N LEU A 174 7.09 5.24 -19.66
CA LEU A 174 8.30 5.36 -20.48
C LEU A 174 8.53 4.06 -21.26
N LEU A 175 8.82 4.21 -22.55
CA LEU A 175 8.97 3.09 -23.49
C LEU A 175 10.44 2.87 -23.88
N GLY A 176 10.81 1.61 -24.12
CA GLY A 176 12.10 1.23 -24.72
C GLY A 176 13.31 1.26 -23.79
N LEU A 177 13.12 1.50 -22.48
CA LEU A 177 14.22 1.62 -21.52
C LEU A 177 14.76 0.29 -20.99
N MET A 178 14.08 -0.82 -21.28
CA MET A 178 14.39 -2.15 -20.74
C MET A 178 14.96 -3.12 -21.79
N GLU A 179 15.19 -2.67 -23.03
CA GLU A 179 15.49 -3.57 -24.16
C GLU A 179 16.73 -4.45 -23.94
N THR A 180 17.72 -3.95 -23.22
CA THR A 180 18.98 -4.65 -22.92
C THR A 180 18.95 -5.45 -21.62
N TRP A 181 17.85 -5.43 -20.86
CA TRP A 181 17.76 -6.10 -19.57
C TRP A 181 17.48 -7.59 -19.75
N SER A 182 18.33 -8.45 -19.18
CA SER A 182 18.04 -9.89 -19.08
C SER A 182 16.88 -10.17 -18.13
N ALA A 183 16.64 -9.27 -17.16
CA ALA A 183 15.52 -9.35 -16.21
C ALA A 183 14.15 -9.49 -16.89
N ARG A 184 13.98 -9.04 -18.15
CA ARG A 184 12.73 -9.23 -18.93
C ARG A 184 12.28 -10.69 -19.06
N LYS A 185 13.16 -11.66 -18.80
CA LYS A 185 12.87 -13.10 -18.81
C LYS A 185 12.37 -13.63 -17.46
N TRP A 186 12.27 -12.78 -16.44
CA TRP A 186 11.80 -13.22 -15.13
C TRP A 186 10.34 -13.61 -15.17
N THR A 187 10.08 -14.75 -14.55
CA THR A 187 8.76 -15.26 -14.21
C THR A 187 8.87 -15.80 -12.79
N LEU A 188 7.74 -15.95 -12.10
CA LEU A 188 7.77 -16.51 -10.76
C LEU A 188 8.34 -17.94 -10.77
N ASP A 189 8.05 -18.70 -11.82
CA ASP A 189 8.57 -20.06 -12.00
C ASP A 189 10.09 -20.07 -12.20
N THR A 190 10.62 -19.20 -13.05
CA THR A 190 12.07 -19.13 -13.30
C THR A 190 12.83 -18.61 -12.09
N LEU A 191 12.28 -17.66 -11.34
CA LEU A 191 12.90 -17.17 -10.11
C LEU A 191 12.82 -18.23 -8.99
N SER A 192 11.67 -18.88 -8.80
CA SER A 192 11.47 -19.94 -7.81
C SER A 192 12.40 -21.13 -8.05
N ALA A 193 12.59 -21.53 -9.31
CA ALA A 193 13.55 -22.59 -9.66
C ALA A 193 15.00 -22.22 -9.34
N ARG A 194 15.37 -20.93 -9.48
CA ARG A 194 16.73 -20.44 -9.21
C ARG A 194 16.99 -20.21 -7.72
N PHE A 195 16.00 -19.70 -6.99
CA PHE A 195 16.13 -19.26 -5.60
C PHE A 195 15.07 -19.88 -4.67
N PRO A 196 14.84 -21.21 -4.68
CA PRO A 196 13.67 -21.82 -4.06
C PRO A 196 13.61 -21.60 -2.55
N ASN A 197 14.76 -21.56 -1.89
CA ASN A 197 14.91 -21.46 -0.43
C ASN A 197 15.27 -20.06 0.06
N VAL A 198 15.46 -19.10 -0.85
CA VAL A 198 15.77 -17.71 -0.48
C VAL A 198 14.51 -17.09 0.10
N LYS A 199 14.63 -16.55 1.32
CA LYS A 199 13.53 -15.89 2.01
C LYS A 199 13.46 -14.42 1.60
N PHE A 200 12.32 -14.04 1.02
CA PHE A 200 11.99 -12.66 0.69
C PHE A 200 10.96 -12.11 1.67
N ARG A 201 10.97 -10.79 1.87
CA ARG A 201 10.00 -10.01 2.61
C ARG A 201 8.71 -9.93 1.81
N ALA A 202 7.61 -10.30 2.44
CA ALA A 202 6.28 -10.17 1.89
C ALA A 202 5.37 -9.66 3.00
N GLU A 203 5.00 -8.38 2.91
CA GLU A 203 4.41 -7.60 4.01
C GLU A 203 5.25 -7.71 5.30
N SER A 204 4.66 -8.03 6.45
CA SER A 204 5.37 -8.17 7.73
C SER A 204 6.11 -9.51 7.89
N SER A 205 5.93 -10.48 6.99
CA SER A 205 6.52 -11.83 7.09
C SER A 205 7.69 -12.03 6.13
N LEU A 206 8.55 -13.01 6.44
CA LEU A 206 9.45 -13.62 5.46
C LEU A 206 8.78 -14.84 4.81
N ILE A 207 9.14 -15.15 3.57
CA ILE A 207 8.66 -16.36 2.87
C ILE A 207 9.70 -16.83 1.85
N SER A 208 9.95 -18.14 1.78
CA SER A 208 10.79 -18.70 0.73
C SER A 208 10.12 -18.54 -0.63
N LEU A 209 10.89 -18.36 -1.71
CA LEU A 209 10.28 -18.11 -3.02
C LEU A 209 9.43 -19.30 -3.53
N SER A 210 9.81 -20.53 -3.18
CA SER A 210 9.00 -21.72 -3.44
C SER A 210 7.66 -21.72 -2.70
N ASN A 211 7.65 -21.35 -1.42
CA ASN A 211 6.41 -21.20 -0.65
C ASN A 211 5.58 -20.02 -1.17
N TYR A 212 6.21 -18.93 -1.59
CA TYR A 212 5.50 -17.79 -2.18
C TYR A 212 4.85 -18.16 -3.51
N GLN A 213 5.50 -18.98 -4.33
CA GLN A 213 4.91 -19.53 -5.55
C GLN A 213 3.67 -20.38 -5.22
N LEU A 214 3.74 -21.26 -4.21
CA LEU A 214 2.57 -22.05 -3.78
C LEU A 214 1.44 -21.14 -3.28
N TYR A 215 1.75 -20.14 -2.46
CA TYR A 215 0.81 -19.14 -1.96
C TYR A 215 0.13 -18.38 -3.10
N HIS A 216 0.92 -17.84 -4.02
CA HIS A 216 0.48 -17.03 -5.17
C HIS A 216 -0.54 -17.78 -6.04
N HIS A 217 -0.35 -19.09 -6.23
CA HIS A 217 -1.28 -19.94 -6.98
C HIS A 217 -2.54 -20.34 -6.21
N ARG A 218 -2.63 -20.08 -4.91
CA ARG A 218 -3.69 -20.58 -4.02
C ARG A 218 -4.28 -19.51 -3.10
N CYS A 219 -4.21 -18.23 -3.48
CA CYS A 219 -4.73 -17.10 -2.69
C CYS A 219 -6.00 -16.47 -3.31
N GLN A 220 -6.74 -17.19 -4.17
CA GLN A 220 -7.83 -16.59 -4.97
C GLN A 220 -8.98 -16.03 -4.15
N THR A 221 -9.19 -16.54 -2.93
CA THR A 221 -10.26 -16.14 -2.02
C THR A 221 -9.89 -14.95 -1.14
N GLU A 222 -8.63 -14.50 -1.18
CA GLU A 222 -8.19 -13.37 -0.38
C GLU A 222 -8.63 -12.04 -1.00
N GLU A 223 -9.08 -11.14 -0.12
CA GLU A 223 -9.38 -9.74 -0.44
C GLU A 223 -8.09 -8.97 -0.80
N SER A 224 -7.07 -9.08 0.05
CA SER A 224 -5.78 -8.41 -0.12
C SER A 224 -4.66 -9.45 -0.09
N PRO A 225 -4.31 -10.06 -1.24
CA PRO A 225 -3.27 -11.07 -1.29
C PRO A 225 -1.89 -10.52 -0.92
N VAL A 226 -1.12 -11.33 -0.19
CA VAL A 226 0.25 -11.04 0.27
C VAL A 226 1.13 -10.62 -0.90
N TYR A 227 1.70 -9.43 -0.74
CA TYR A 227 2.53 -8.78 -1.74
C TYR A 227 4.01 -8.90 -1.35
N LEU A 228 4.82 -9.56 -2.20
CA LEU A 228 6.27 -9.65 -2.00
C LEU A 228 6.88 -8.30 -2.35
N PHE A 229 7.58 -7.70 -1.40
CA PHE A 229 8.17 -6.36 -1.50
C PHE A 229 9.49 -6.36 -0.71
N ASP A 230 10.59 -6.67 -1.40
CA ASP A 230 11.88 -6.93 -0.74
C ASP A 230 12.97 -5.96 -1.18
N ALA A 231 13.53 -5.23 -0.21
CA ALA A 231 14.58 -4.23 -0.44
C ALA A 231 15.98 -4.84 -0.66
N ASP A 232 16.21 -6.02 -0.08
CA ASP A 232 17.51 -6.70 0.01
C ASP A 232 17.65 -7.80 -1.05
N PHE A 233 16.78 -7.83 -2.06
CA PHE A 233 16.70 -8.91 -3.02
C PHE A 233 18.02 -9.12 -3.78
N VAL A 234 18.79 -8.06 -4.00
CA VAL A 234 20.10 -8.12 -4.66
C VAL A 234 21.11 -8.80 -3.74
N GLU A 235 21.22 -8.34 -2.50
CA GLU A 235 22.14 -8.87 -1.49
C GLU A 235 21.83 -10.35 -1.22
N LYS A 236 20.54 -10.69 -1.05
CA LYS A 236 20.06 -12.05 -0.80
C LYS A 236 20.33 -13.01 -1.95
N THR A 237 20.35 -12.53 -3.20
CA THR A 237 20.60 -13.39 -4.37
C THR A 237 22.07 -13.42 -4.79
N SER A 238 22.91 -12.56 -4.22
CA SER A 238 24.35 -12.50 -4.52
C SER A 238 25.16 -13.61 -3.84
N GLY A 239 24.67 -14.19 -2.73
CA GLY A 239 25.42 -15.17 -1.92
C GLY A 239 25.49 -16.60 -2.46
N PHE A 240 24.75 -16.95 -3.51
CA PHE A 240 24.70 -18.33 -4.04
C PHE A 240 25.76 -18.58 -5.11
N VAL A 241 25.79 -17.72 -6.12
CA VAL A 241 26.84 -17.60 -7.15
C VAL A 241 26.84 -16.13 -7.57
N GLU A 242 27.95 -15.42 -7.41
CA GLU A 242 28.02 -13.97 -7.66
C GLU A 242 27.54 -13.60 -9.08
N THR A 243 27.78 -14.47 -10.06
CA THR A 243 27.34 -14.31 -11.46
C THR A 243 25.84 -14.52 -11.69
N GLN A 244 25.06 -14.86 -10.67
CA GLN A 244 23.62 -15.11 -10.74
C GLN A 244 22.78 -14.11 -9.93
N SER A 245 23.40 -13.08 -9.34
CA SER A 245 22.70 -12.03 -8.61
C SER A 245 21.65 -11.34 -9.50
N LEU A 246 20.44 -11.16 -8.98
CA LEU A 246 19.38 -10.44 -9.70
C LEU A 246 19.76 -8.98 -9.97
N GLY A 247 20.67 -8.40 -9.17
CA GLY A 247 21.17 -7.04 -9.38
C GLY A 247 22.00 -6.84 -10.64
N LEU A 248 22.49 -7.92 -11.27
CA LEU A 248 23.27 -7.86 -12.51
C LEU A 248 22.41 -7.94 -13.79
N GLU A 249 21.10 -8.19 -13.64
CA GLU A 249 20.20 -8.46 -14.76
C GLU A 249 19.40 -7.23 -15.22
N TYR A 250 19.60 -6.10 -14.55
CA TYR A 250 19.03 -4.81 -14.87
C TYR A 250 20.02 -3.68 -14.53
N HIS A 251 19.77 -2.47 -15.03
CA HIS A 251 20.53 -1.26 -14.67
C HIS A 251 19.58 -0.07 -14.58
N VAL A 252 19.93 0.98 -13.85
CA VAL A 252 19.11 2.19 -13.79
C VAL A 252 19.16 2.91 -15.14
N PRO A 253 18.02 3.23 -15.79
CA PRO A 253 18.01 3.96 -17.05
C PRO A 253 18.59 5.38 -16.90
N GLU A 254 19.41 5.80 -17.86
CA GLU A 254 20.12 7.10 -17.82
C GLU A 254 19.20 8.31 -17.70
N VAL A 255 17.95 8.20 -18.19
CA VAL A 255 16.95 9.28 -18.12
C VAL A 255 16.63 9.72 -16.70
N PHE A 256 16.85 8.86 -15.69
CA PHE A 256 16.61 9.19 -14.28
C PHE A 256 17.77 9.97 -13.63
N GLY A 257 18.89 10.14 -14.36
CA GLY A 257 20.03 10.90 -13.91
C GLY A 257 20.75 10.28 -12.71
N ASN A 258 21.47 11.11 -11.96
CA ASN A 258 22.19 10.70 -10.77
C ASN A 258 21.25 10.63 -9.57
N ASP A 259 21.32 9.52 -8.82
CA ASP A 259 20.68 9.41 -7.52
C ASP A 259 21.54 10.08 -6.43
N LEU A 260 21.12 11.27 -6.01
CA LEU A 260 21.84 12.08 -5.03
C LEU A 260 21.87 11.41 -3.64
N LEU A 261 20.82 10.68 -3.23
CA LEU A 261 20.82 9.93 -1.95
C LEU A 261 21.87 8.83 -1.92
N GLY A 262 22.32 8.35 -3.08
CA GLY A 262 23.44 7.43 -3.19
C GLY A 262 24.76 7.98 -2.64
N SER A 263 24.90 9.29 -2.49
CA SER A 263 26.09 9.92 -1.87
C SER A 263 26.31 9.52 -0.42
N LEU A 264 25.25 9.15 0.32
CA LEU A 264 25.33 8.63 1.69
C LEU A 264 26.02 7.26 1.78
N GLY A 265 26.20 6.57 0.65
CA GLY A 265 26.75 5.23 0.60
C GLY A 265 25.78 4.14 1.09
N PRO A 266 26.12 2.87 0.90
CA PRO A 266 25.20 1.74 1.14
C PRO A 266 24.81 1.56 2.61
N ASP A 267 25.64 2.03 3.54
CA ASP A 267 25.39 1.87 4.97
C ASP A 267 24.45 2.93 5.56
N GLN A 268 24.44 4.14 5.00
CA GLN A 268 23.70 5.27 5.57
C GLN A 268 22.52 5.72 4.70
N ARG A 269 22.44 5.31 3.44
CA ARG A 269 21.29 5.62 2.60
C ARG A 269 20.03 4.89 3.09
N PRO A 270 18.83 5.44 2.84
CA PRO A 270 17.62 4.69 3.08
C PRO A 270 17.46 3.57 2.05
N ASP A 271 16.61 2.59 2.38
CA ASP A 271 16.12 1.61 1.41
C ASP A 271 15.57 2.34 0.17
N PHE A 272 15.97 1.87 -1.00
CA PHE A 272 15.79 2.64 -2.25
C PHE A 272 15.40 1.79 -3.46
N ARG A 273 15.48 0.46 -3.35
CA ARG A 273 15.15 -0.45 -4.44
C ARG A 273 14.37 -1.61 -3.89
N TRP A 274 13.38 -2.09 -4.64
CA TRP A 274 12.59 -3.24 -4.22
C TRP A 274 12.28 -4.16 -5.39
N LEU A 275 12.37 -5.46 -5.14
CA LEU A 275 11.75 -6.48 -5.97
C LEU A 275 10.29 -6.63 -5.53
N ILE A 276 9.39 -6.54 -6.49
CA ILE A 276 7.96 -6.58 -6.25
C ILE A 276 7.37 -7.75 -7.02
N ILE A 277 6.70 -8.68 -6.33
CA ILE A 277 5.98 -9.79 -6.96
C ILE A 277 4.59 -9.88 -6.33
N GLY A 278 3.56 -10.02 -7.17
CA GLY A 278 2.19 -10.14 -6.67
C GLY A 278 1.24 -10.86 -7.61
N PRO A 279 0.19 -11.53 -7.08
CA PRO A 279 -0.92 -12.06 -7.87
C PRO A 279 -1.84 -10.92 -8.35
N THR A 280 -2.80 -11.25 -9.23
CA THR A 280 -3.87 -10.32 -9.60
C THR A 280 -4.58 -9.79 -8.36
N ARG A 281 -5.01 -8.51 -8.39
CA ARG A 281 -5.64 -7.73 -7.31
C ARG A 281 -4.71 -7.25 -6.19
N SER A 282 -3.53 -7.83 -6.02
CA SER A 282 -2.53 -7.27 -5.10
C SER A 282 -1.96 -5.95 -5.64
N GLY A 283 -1.33 -5.16 -4.77
CA GLY A 283 -0.75 -3.88 -5.15
C GLY A 283 -0.49 -3.00 -3.92
N SER A 284 -0.42 -1.69 -4.15
CA SER A 284 -0.21 -0.70 -3.10
C SER A 284 -1.39 0.26 -3.07
N THR A 285 -1.91 0.53 -1.86
CA THR A 285 -2.98 1.51 -1.62
C THR A 285 -2.47 2.94 -1.83
N TRP A 286 -3.31 3.95 -1.57
CA TRP A 286 -2.92 5.35 -1.75
C TRP A 286 -1.75 5.75 -0.85
N HIS A 287 -0.68 6.25 -1.45
CA HIS A 287 0.46 6.79 -0.73
C HIS A 287 1.19 7.86 -1.56
N LYS A 288 2.10 8.57 -0.90
CA LYS A 288 3.19 9.34 -1.52
C LYS A 288 4.49 8.63 -1.19
N ASP A 289 5.46 8.69 -2.09
CA ASP A 289 6.78 8.14 -1.81
C ASP A 289 7.45 8.85 -0.61
N PRO A 290 8.16 8.10 0.25
CA PRO A 290 8.75 8.66 1.47
C PRO A 290 9.86 9.66 1.17
N ASN A 291 10.20 10.48 2.16
CA ASN A 291 11.33 11.42 2.13
C ASN A 291 11.28 12.45 0.99
N GLY A 292 10.14 12.58 0.29
CA GLY A 292 10.00 13.46 -0.87
C GLY A 292 10.74 12.96 -2.12
N THR A 293 11.06 11.67 -2.21
CA THR A 293 11.76 11.11 -3.38
C THR A 293 10.83 11.02 -4.60
N SER A 294 11.42 11.00 -5.80
CA SER A 294 10.76 10.47 -6.99
C SER A 294 11.00 8.96 -7.08
N ALA A 295 10.21 8.26 -7.90
CA ALA A 295 10.40 6.83 -8.14
C ALA A 295 10.22 6.45 -9.60
N TRP A 296 10.81 5.32 -9.99
CA TRP A 296 10.47 4.61 -11.22
C TRP A 296 10.14 3.16 -10.91
N ASN A 297 9.18 2.60 -11.64
CA ASN A 297 8.72 1.22 -11.50
C ASN A 297 8.75 0.51 -12.86
N ALA A 298 9.73 -0.38 -13.05
CA ALA A 298 9.89 -1.18 -14.25
C ALA A 298 9.06 -2.45 -14.17
N VAL A 299 8.03 -2.58 -15.02
CA VAL A 299 7.17 -3.76 -15.07
C VAL A 299 7.88 -4.83 -15.88
N ILE A 300 8.42 -5.84 -15.19
CA ILE A 300 9.16 -6.94 -15.82
C ILE A 300 8.20 -7.91 -16.51
N SER A 301 7.13 -8.30 -15.81
CA SER A 301 6.07 -9.16 -16.32
C SER A 301 4.70 -8.72 -15.77
N GLY A 302 3.62 -9.02 -16.49
CA GLY A 302 2.26 -8.69 -16.10
C GLY A 302 1.82 -7.29 -16.51
N LYS A 303 0.81 -6.76 -15.80
CA LYS A 303 0.18 -5.46 -16.08
C LYS A 303 -0.25 -4.79 -14.79
N LYS A 304 0.15 -3.53 -14.62
CA LYS A 304 -0.18 -2.71 -13.46
C LYS A 304 -1.05 -1.53 -13.88
N LEU A 305 -2.21 -1.38 -13.26
CA LEU A 305 -3.01 -0.17 -13.34
C LEU A 305 -2.50 0.83 -12.30
N TRP A 306 -2.22 2.04 -12.76
CA TRP A 306 -1.83 3.18 -11.95
C TRP A 306 -2.94 4.21 -11.95
N ILE A 307 -3.24 4.74 -10.78
CA ILE A 307 -4.10 5.92 -10.61
C ILE A 307 -3.33 6.92 -9.78
N CYS A 308 -3.28 8.18 -10.22
CA CYS A 308 -2.49 9.23 -9.58
C CYS A 308 -3.29 10.51 -9.39
N PHE A 309 -2.99 11.23 -8.32
CA PHE A 309 -3.45 12.60 -8.07
C PHE A 309 -2.26 13.53 -7.81
N PRO A 310 -2.33 14.80 -8.24
CA PRO A 310 -1.35 15.82 -7.93
C PRO A 310 -1.09 15.96 -6.42
N PRO A 311 0.10 16.46 -6.01
CA PRO A 311 0.47 16.57 -4.61
C PRO A 311 -0.52 17.37 -3.73
N ASP A 312 -1.19 18.36 -4.31
CA ASP A 312 -2.18 19.26 -3.70
C ASP A 312 -3.62 18.72 -3.73
N CYS A 313 -3.82 17.50 -4.22
CA CYS A 313 -5.14 16.90 -4.40
C CYS A 313 -5.23 15.56 -3.68
N THR A 314 -5.73 15.57 -2.45
CA THR A 314 -5.98 14.34 -1.69
C THR A 314 -7.02 13.46 -2.41
N PRO A 315 -6.73 12.17 -2.66
CA PRO A 315 -7.67 11.27 -3.31
C PRO A 315 -8.96 11.08 -2.50
N PRO A 316 -10.13 10.87 -3.15
CA PRO A 316 -11.36 10.55 -2.43
C PRO A 316 -11.22 9.29 -1.56
N GLY A 317 -11.75 9.33 -0.34
CA GLY A 317 -11.63 8.26 0.64
C GLY A 317 -10.33 8.30 1.46
N VAL A 318 -9.39 9.19 1.15
CA VAL A 318 -8.17 9.39 1.93
C VAL A 318 -8.32 10.61 2.85
N ARG A 319 -7.94 10.46 4.12
CA ARG A 319 -7.80 11.57 5.08
C ARG A 319 -6.36 11.63 5.55
N VAL A 320 -5.89 12.85 5.77
CA VAL A 320 -4.51 13.12 6.16
C VAL A 320 -4.57 14.03 7.38
N SER A 321 -3.78 13.73 8.40
CA SER A 321 -3.62 14.59 9.58
C SER A 321 -3.03 15.96 9.20
N GLU A 322 -3.16 16.96 10.07
CA GLU A 322 -2.67 18.33 9.77
C GLU A 322 -1.16 18.40 9.51
N ASP A 323 -0.38 17.51 10.12
CA ASP A 323 1.07 17.36 9.98
C ASP A 323 1.47 16.34 8.90
N GLU A 324 0.50 15.71 8.26
CA GLU A 324 0.63 14.66 7.25
C GLU A 324 1.41 13.41 7.69
N SER A 325 1.48 13.15 9.00
CA SER A 325 2.08 11.93 9.56
C SER A 325 1.16 10.72 9.47
N GLU A 326 -0.15 10.93 9.58
CA GLU A 326 -1.16 9.87 9.53
C GLU A 326 -2.00 9.98 8.26
N VAL A 327 -2.17 8.84 7.59
CA VAL A 327 -2.98 8.72 6.37
C VAL A 327 -4.01 7.62 6.58
N GLU A 328 -5.26 8.01 6.77
CA GLU A 328 -6.39 7.09 6.72
C GLU A 328 -6.78 6.85 5.26
N SER A 329 -6.93 5.59 4.86
CA SER A 329 -7.40 5.21 3.53
C SER A 329 -8.27 3.95 3.62
N PRO A 330 -9.03 3.59 2.58
CA PRO A 330 -9.78 2.33 2.58
C PRO A 330 -8.87 1.13 2.86
N LEU A 331 -9.41 0.12 3.55
CA LEU A 331 -8.66 -1.04 4.04
C LEU A 331 -8.05 -1.85 2.90
N SER A 332 -8.70 -1.86 1.73
CA SER A 332 -8.20 -2.53 0.54
C SER A 332 -8.35 -1.72 -0.73
N ILE A 333 -7.55 -2.06 -1.73
CA ILE A 333 -7.67 -1.50 -3.08
C ILE A 333 -9.09 -1.72 -3.62
N ALA A 334 -9.62 -2.94 -3.45
CA ALA A 334 -10.96 -3.29 -3.94
C ALA A 334 -12.03 -2.43 -3.27
N GLU A 335 -11.94 -2.19 -1.96
CA GLU A 335 -12.84 -1.29 -1.24
C GLU A 335 -12.81 0.13 -1.83
N TRP A 336 -11.62 0.65 -2.15
CA TRP A 336 -11.52 1.97 -2.78
C TRP A 336 -12.21 1.99 -4.16
N PHE A 337 -12.04 0.94 -4.97
CA PHE A 337 -12.72 0.83 -6.27
C PHE A 337 -14.24 0.77 -6.14
N ILE A 338 -14.75 0.01 -5.16
CA ILE A 338 -16.19 -0.14 -4.92
C ILE A 338 -16.82 1.21 -4.56
N ASN A 339 -16.17 1.98 -3.69
CA ASN A 339 -16.76 3.15 -3.07
C ASN A 339 -16.42 4.48 -3.75
N TYR A 340 -15.24 4.60 -4.36
CA TYR A 340 -14.67 5.90 -4.73
C TYR A 340 -14.22 6.02 -6.18
N TYR A 341 -14.03 4.93 -6.93
CA TYR A 341 -13.48 5.02 -8.30
C TYR A 341 -14.38 5.82 -9.26
N GLU A 342 -15.66 5.47 -9.38
CA GLU A 342 -16.59 6.18 -10.29
C GLU A 342 -16.76 7.65 -9.89
N LEU A 343 -16.93 7.91 -8.58
CA LEU A 343 -16.97 9.28 -8.04
C LEU A 343 -15.71 10.07 -8.43
N SER A 344 -14.54 9.46 -8.29
CA SER A 344 -13.26 10.07 -8.64
C SER A 344 -13.20 10.41 -10.14
N LYS A 345 -13.70 9.54 -11.02
CA LYS A 345 -13.76 9.83 -12.46
C LYS A 345 -14.70 10.97 -12.80
N GLU A 346 -15.86 11.04 -12.13
CA GLU A 346 -16.85 12.09 -12.34
C GLU A 346 -16.34 13.45 -11.86
N GLU A 347 -15.70 13.50 -10.69
CA GLU A 347 -15.25 14.76 -10.07
C GLU A 347 -13.88 15.25 -10.56
N PHE A 348 -12.97 14.34 -10.92
CA PHE A 348 -11.57 14.69 -11.21
C PHE A 348 -11.06 14.18 -12.56
N GLY A 349 -11.86 13.38 -13.26
CA GLY A 349 -11.50 12.90 -14.60
C GLY A 349 -11.52 13.99 -15.67
N PRO A 350 -11.20 13.65 -16.94
CA PRO A 350 -11.14 14.61 -18.04
C PRO A 350 -12.45 15.34 -18.34
N LYS A 351 -13.58 14.74 -17.95
CA LYS A 351 -14.94 15.27 -18.19
C LYS A 351 -15.56 15.92 -16.95
N ALA A 352 -14.80 16.13 -15.88
CA ALA A 352 -15.33 16.72 -14.67
C ALA A 352 -15.95 18.10 -14.92
N GLN A 353 -17.05 18.38 -14.23
CA GLN A 353 -17.79 19.63 -14.40
C GLN A 353 -17.02 20.82 -13.82
N ASP A 354 -16.42 20.65 -12.64
CA ASP A 354 -15.61 21.68 -11.98
C ASP A 354 -14.26 21.86 -12.72
N PRO A 355 -13.99 23.04 -13.31
CA PRO A 355 -12.73 23.30 -14.00
C PRO A 355 -11.50 23.21 -13.10
N SER A 356 -11.64 23.44 -11.79
CA SER A 356 -10.53 23.40 -10.83
C SER A 356 -10.09 21.96 -10.49
N LYS A 357 -10.99 20.99 -10.64
CA LYS A 357 -10.74 19.56 -10.39
C LYS A 357 -10.49 18.76 -11.66
N ARG A 358 -10.94 19.26 -12.82
CA ARG A 358 -10.88 18.57 -14.11
C ARG A 358 -9.48 18.11 -14.49
N GLY A 359 -9.35 16.82 -14.78
CA GLY A 359 -8.10 16.21 -15.22
C GLY A 359 -7.06 16.03 -14.12
N LYS A 360 -7.41 16.23 -12.84
CA LYS A 360 -6.51 15.93 -11.71
C LYS A 360 -6.34 14.43 -11.48
N MET A 361 -7.35 13.61 -11.76
CA MET A 361 -7.19 12.15 -11.69
C MET A 361 -6.55 11.64 -12.98
N LEU A 362 -5.35 11.09 -12.85
CA LEU A 362 -4.63 10.42 -13.93
C LEU A 362 -4.75 8.91 -13.78
N GLU A 363 -4.98 8.17 -14.87
CA GLU A 363 -5.00 6.72 -14.88
C GLU A 363 -4.32 6.14 -16.13
N GLY A 364 -3.65 5.01 -15.96
CA GLY A 364 -2.91 4.35 -17.04
C GLY A 364 -2.52 2.92 -16.67
N ILE A 365 -2.38 2.06 -17.67
CA ILE A 365 -1.89 0.70 -17.49
C ILE A 365 -0.46 0.65 -17.99
N CYS A 366 0.46 0.28 -17.13
CA CYS A 366 1.86 0.02 -17.44
C CYS A 366 2.02 -1.49 -17.69
N GLU A 367 2.48 -1.84 -18.88
CA GLU A 367 2.62 -3.21 -19.37
C GLU A 367 4.06 -3.73 -19.22
N ALA A 368 4.23 -5.04 -19.34
CA ALA A 368 5.56 -5.67 -19.33
C ALA A 368 6.50 -5.04 -20.37
N GLY A 369 7.69 -4.62 -19.91
CA GLY A 369 8.69 -3.91 -20.72
C GLY A 369 8.56 -2.38 -20.69
N GLU A 370 7.53 -1.83 -20.02
CA GLU A 370 7.38 -0.39 -19.79
C GLU A 370 7.86 -0.01 -18.38
N ILE A 371 8.26 1.25 -18.21
CA ILE A 371 8.63 1.83 -16.90
C ILE A 371 7.66 2.94 -16.54
N PHE A 372 7.05 2.88 -15.37
CA PHE A 372 6.23 3.98 -14.84
C PHE A 372 7.12 4.96 -14.05
N TYR A 373 7.02 6.26 -14.33
CA TYR A 373 7.69 7.31 -13.56
C TYR A 373 6.70 8.00 -12.61
N VAL A 374 7.06 8.05 -11.33
CA VAL A 374 6.34 8.74 -10.26
C VAL A 374 7.15 9.96 -9.83
N PRO A 375 6.70 11.18 -10.13
CA PRO A 375 7.37 12.38 -9.63
C PRO A 375 7.13 12.55 -8.13
N SER A 376 8.11 13.14 -7.45
CA SER A 376 8.03 13.50 -6.04
C SER A 376 6.69 14.16 -5.64
N GLY A 377 6.10 13.65 -4.55
CA GLY A 377 4.90 14.18 -3.91
C GLY A 377 3.56 13.76 -4.53
N TRP A 378 3.55 13.02 -5.65
CA TRP A 378 2.30 12.56 -6.26
C TRP A 378 1.66 11.43 -5.46
N TRP A 379 0.36 11.58 -5.19
CA TRP A 379 -0.45 10.49 -4.67
C TRP A 379 -0.60 9.42 -5.74
N HIS A 380 -0.41 8.16 -5.38
CA HIS A 380 -0.59 7.06 -6.30
C HIS A 380 -1.12 5.79 -5.64
N LEU A 381 -1.93 5.06 -6.39
CA LEU A 381 -2.43 3.72 -6.09
C LEU A 381 -2.09 2.81 -7.28
N VAL A 382 -1.64 1.60 -6.98
CA VAL A 382 -1.20 0.63 -8.00
C VAL A 382 -1.88 -0.70 -7.76
N VAL A 383 -2.43 -1.31 -8.81
CA VAL A 383 -3.03 -2.64 -8.73
C VAL A 383 -2.60 -3.54 -9.88
N ASN A 384 -2.26 -4.78 -9.55
CA ASN A 384 -1.91 -5.83 -10.49
C ASN A 384 -3.19 -6.34 -11.18
N LEU A 385 -3.33 -6.08 -12.48
CA LEU A 385 -4.42 -6.64 -13.28
C LEU A 385 -4.12 -8.09 -13.69
N GLU A 386 -2.84 -8.45 -13.72
CA GLU A 386 -2.31 -9.79 -14.00
C GLU A 386 -1.20 -10.10 -12.98
N PRO A 387 -0.84 -11.37 -12.73
CA PRO A 387 0.35 -11.71 -11.98
C PRO A 387 1.57 -10.93 -12.49
N SER A 388 2.19 -10.16 -11.60
CA SER A 388 3.17 -9.16 -12.01
C SER A 388 4.47 -9.26 -11.23
N ILE A 389 5.58 -9.04 -11.93
CA ILE A 389 6.92 -8.84 -11.35
C ILE A 389 7.36 -7.44 -11.77
N ALA A 390 7.87 -6.66 -10.82
CA ALA A 390 8.43 -5.35 -11.09
C ALA A 390 9.68 -5.08 -10.23
N ILE A 391 10.51 -4.16 -10.72
CA ILE A 391 11.60 -3.55 -9.95
C ILE A 391 11.25 -2.09 -9.80
N THR A 392 11.28 -1.57 -8.58
CA THR A 392 11.06 -0.14 -8.34
C THR A 392 12.28 0.45 -7.64
N GLN A 393 12.62 1.70 -7.95
CA GLN A 393 13.58 2.45 -7.16
C GLN A 393 13.14 3.88 -6.90
N ASN A 394 13.44 4.34 -5.69
CA ASN A 394 13.32 5.72 -5.29
C ASN A 394 14.67 6.40 -5.48
N PHE A 395 14.64 7.63 -5.96
CA PHE A 395 15.83 8.43 -6.23
C PHE A 395 15.57 9.90 -5.94
N VAL A 396 16.66 10.65 -5.80
CA VAL A 396 16.63 12.10 -5.71
C VAL A 396 17.49 12.65 -6.82
N SER A 397 16.87 13.34 -7.78
CA SER A 397 17.59 14.15 -8.76
C SER A 397 17.73 15.60 -8.29
N GLU A 398 18.43 16.44 -9.07
CA GLU A 398 18.56 17.88 -8.81
C GLU A 398 17.19 18.60 -8.77
N HIS A 399 16.16 18.05 -9.44
CA HIS A 399 14.86 18.72 -9.59
C HIS A 399 13.99 18.73 -8.32
N GLU A 400 14.15 17.73 -7.46
CA GLU A 400 13.43 17.55 -6.20
C GLU A 400 14.30 17.78 -4.96
N LEU A 401 15.62 17.96 -5.13
CA LEU A 401 16.58 18.14 -4.03
C LEU A 401 16.14 19.21 -3.02
N VAL A 402 15.65 20.35 -3.49
CA VAL A 402 15.19 21.44 -2.60
C VAL A 402 14.02 21.00 -1.72
N GLU A 403 13.09 20.21 -2.23
CA GLU A 403 11.94 19.74 -1.44
C GLU A 403 12.34 18.60 -0.50
N VAL A 404 13.24 17.70 -0.91
CA VAL A 404 13.81 16.65 -0.05
C VAL A 404 14.57 17.24 1.13
N LEU A 405 15.45 18.22 0.89
CA LEU A 405 16.21 18.87 1.95
C LEU A 405 15.29 19.65 2.91
N LYS A 406 14.19 20.23 2.41
CA LYS A 406 13.17 20.83 3.30
C LYS A 406 12.49 19.76 4.15
N PHE A 407 12.06 18.66 3.55
CA PHE A 407 11.43 17.56 4.26
C PHE A 407 12.33 17.06 5.40
N MET A 408 13.60 16.75 5.09
CA MET A 408 14.61 16.35 6.08
C MET A 408 14.82 17.39 7.19
N LYS A 409 14.70 18.68 6.89
CA LYS A 409 14.87 19.77 7.88
C LYS A 409 13.63 19.97 8.75
N SER A 410 12.43 19.91 8.18
CA SER A 410 11.18 20.28 8.86
C SER A 410 10.44 19.11 9.48
N ARG A 411 10.73 17.88 9.02
CA ARG A 411 10.03 16.65 9.40
C ARG A 411 11.02 15.51 9.56
N SER A 412 12.09 15.75 10.34
CA SER A 412 13.15 14.75 10.56
C SER A 412 12.63 13.48 11.24
N ASP A 413 11.63 13.62 12.10
CA ASP A 413 10.89 12.55 12.77
C ASP A 413 10.08 11.66 11.80
N GLN A 414 9.73 12.17 10.61
CA GLN A 414 8.98 11.43 9.59
C GLN A 414 9.87 10.78 8.52
N LEU A 415 11.20 10.82 8.68
CA LEU A 415 12.12 10.15 7.77
C LEU A 415 11.96 8.62 7.89
N SER A 416 12.05 7.90 6.78
CA SER A 416 11.88 6.44 6.77
C SER A 416 12.88 5.73 5.87
N GLY A 417 13.04 4.43 6.10
CA GLY A 417 13.94 3.55 5.34
C GLY A 417 15.40 3.57 5.78
N PHE A 418 15.78 4.40 6.76
CA PHE A 418 17.14 4.46 7.29
C PHE A 418 17.35 3.37 8.37
N ARG A 419 18.23 2.40 8.10
CA ARG A 419 18.46 1.26 9.02
C ARG A 419 19.54 1.50 10.06
N LYS A 420 20.59 2.24 9.71
CA LYS A 420 21.82 2.39 10.54
C LYS A 420 22.04 3.81 11.06
N ILE A 421 21.05 4.69 10.93
CA ILE A 421 21.13 6.05 11.47
C ILE A 421 20.35 6.06 12.79
N GLU A 422 21.08 6.28 13.88
CA GLU A 422 20.50 6.31 15.23
C GLU A 422 19.68 7.58 15.49
N ARG A 423 20.09 8.70 14.90
CA ARG A 423 19.49 10.02 15.12
C ARG A 423 19.07 10.66 13.80
N MET A 424 17.76 10.77 13.60
CA MET A 424 17.20 11.26 12.34
C MET A 424 17.49 12.74 12.09
N GLU A 425 17.76 13.51 13.15
CA GLU A 425 18.14 14.92 13.03
C GLU A 425 19.50 15.11 12.34
N GLU A 426 20.38 14.09 12.39
CA GLU A 426 21.71 14.13 11.77
C GLU A 426 21.69 13.81 10.27
N VAL A 427 20.58 13.26 9.75
CA VAL A 427 20.46 12.82 8.35
C VAL A 427 20.73 13.98 7.40
N LEU A 428 20.16 15.15 7.69
CA LEU A 428 20.31 16.33 6.85
C LEU A 428 21.78 16.76 6.75
N GLU A 429 22.48 16.85 7.87
CA GLU A 429 23.88 17.26 7.90
C GLU A 429 24.79 16.24 7.18
N LYS A 430 24.59 14.95 7.47
CA LYS A 430 25.30 13.85 6.79
C LYS A 430 25.08 13.90 5.28
N PHE A 431 23.85 14.12 4.85
CA PHE A 431 23.51 14.20 3.43
C PHE A 431 24.16 15.42 2.75
N ILE A 432 24.10 16.61 3.36
CA ILE A 432 24.76 17.80 2.81
C ILE A 432 26.28 17.59 2.71
N ASN A 433 26.91 17.02 3.73
CA ASN A 433 28.35 16.74 3.74
C ASN A 433 28.74 15.70 2.68
N ALA A 434 27.91 14.67 2.49
CA ALA A 434 28.09 13.67 1.43
C ALA A 434 28.00 14.28 0.03
N LEU A 435 27.03 15.16 -0.21
CA LEU A 435 26.89 15.89 -1.48
C LEU A 435 28.09 16.81 -1.75
N ARG A 436 28.54 17.58 -0.74
CA ARG A 436 29.74 18.45 -0.86
C ARG A 436 31.00 17.65 -1.19
N SER A 437 31.10 16.44 -0.68
CA SER A 437 32.25 15.56 -0.88
C SER A 437 32.21 14.83 -2.24
N ASN A 438 31.12 14.94 -3.00
CA ASN A 438 30.92 14.20 -4.25
C ASN A 438 30.56 15.12 -5.43
N PRO A 439 31.49 15.98 -5.90
CA PRO A 439 31.23 16.97 -6.95
C PRO A 439 30.93 16.36 -8.33
N LYS A 440 31.08 15.04 -8.49
CA LYS A 440 30.67 14.31 -9.70
C LYS A 440 29.17 14.09 -9.77
N LEU A 441 28.48 14.04 -8.63
CA LEU A 441 27.04 13.81 -8.57
C LEU A 441 26.24 15.11 -8.70
N ILE A 442 26.73 16.19 -8.09
CA ILE A 442 26.10 17.52 -8.11
C ILE A 442 27.17 18.61 -8.09
N SER A 443 26.95 19.68 -8.85
CA SER A 443 27.86 20.83 -8.82
C SER A 443 27.71 21.65 -7.53
N ALA A 444 28.80 22.27 -7.08
CA ALA A 444 28.77 23.13 -5.89
C ALA A 444 27.81 24.33 -6.06
N GLU A 445 27.66 24.84 -7.28
CA GLU A 445 26.75 25.93 -7.62
C GLU A 445 25.29 25.52 -7.38
N VAL A 446 24.86 24.38 -7.95
CA VAL A 446 23.49 23.86 -7.80
C VAL A 446 23.17 23.50 -6.34
N LEU A 447 24.14 22.91 -5.62
CA LEU A 447 23.97 22.59 -4.20
C LEU A 447 23.80 23.86 -3.35
N ASN A 448 24.66 24.86 -3.53
CA ASN A 448 24.57 26.11 -2.78
C ASN A 448 23.29 26.89 -3.11
N GLU A 449 22.88 26.91 -4.38
CA GLU A 449 21.58 27.49 -4.77
C GLU A 449 20.41 26.77 -4.08
N SER A 450 20.47 25.43 -4.03
CA SER A 450 19.44 24.63 -3.36
C SER A 450 19.37 24.92 -1.86
N LEU A 451 20.51 25.04 -1.18
CA LEU A 451 20.60 25.41 0.23
C LEU A 451 20.06 26.82 0.50
N ASN A 452 20.43 27.81 -0.32
CA ASN A 452 19.93 29.18 -0.20
C ASN A 452 18.40 29.25 -0.33
N ARG A 453 17.82 28.48 -1.28
CA ARG A 453 16.35 28.43 -1.47
C ARG A 453 15.60 27.89 -0.25
N ILE A 454 16.24 27.08 0.58
CA ILE A 454 15.67 26.56 1.83
C ILE A 454 15.67 27.65 2.90
N GLU A 455 16.71 28.50 2.93
CA GLU A 455 16.83 29.62 3.87
C GLU A 455 15.91 30.80 3.51
N GLU A 456 15.80 31.17 2.23
CA GLU A 456 14.99 32.31 1.76
C GLU A 456 13.48 32.11 1.98
N LYS A 457 12.96 30.89 1.74
CA LYS A 457 11.54 30.58 2.00
C LYS A 457 11.18 30.71 3.49
N GLN A 458 12.16 30.58 4.39
CA GLN A 458 11.98 30.72 5.84
C GLN A 458 11.79 32.19 6.26
N VAL A 459 12.50 33.12 5.60
CA VAL A 459 12.30 34.58 5.80
C VAL A 459 10.92 35.02 5.29
N GLY A 460 10.47 34.49 4.15
CA GLY A 460 9.13 34.79 3.59
C GLY A 460 7.97 34.32 4.47
N ILE A 461 8.08 33.15 5.10
CA ILE A 461 7.08 32.60 6.03
C ILE A 461 7.09 33.38 7.36
N ASN A 462 8.26 33.68 7.91
CA ASN A 462 8.38 34.49 9.14
C ASN A 462 7.85 35.94 8.95
N THR A 463 8.00 36.51 7.76
CA THR A 463 7.48 37.84 7.43
C THR A 463 5.95 37.83 7.24
N LYS A 464 5.38 36.75 6.69
CA LYS A 464 3.91 36.55 6.60
C LYS A 464 3.27 36.29 7.97
N ASN A 465 3.91 35.52 8.84
CA ASN A 465 3.44 35.27 10.21
C ASN A 465 3.53 36.54 11.08
N LYS A 466 4.58 37.37 10.93
CA LYS A 466 4.63 38.70 11.56
C LYS A 466 3.52 39.64 11.09
N ARG A 467 3.12 39.59 9.81
CA ARG A 467 2.00 40.38 9.28
C ARG A 467 0.63 39.88 9.76
N LYS A 468 0.43 38.56 9.94
CA LYS A 468 -0.81 38.00 10.52
C LYS A 468 -0.96 38.31 12.02
N ASN A 469 0.13 38.34 12.79
CA ASN A 469 0.11 38.65 14.22
C ASN A 469 -0.13 40.13 14.57
N HIS A 470 -0.28 41.02 13.59
CA HIS A 470 -0.70 42.41 13.83
C HIS A 470 -2.20 42.65 13.66
N HIS A 471 -3.00 41.61 13.39
CA HIS A 471 -4.42 41.76 13.06
C HIS A 471 -5.39 40.84 13.81
N HIS A 472 -5.02 40.25 14.95
CA HIS A 472 -6.00 39.64 15.85
C HIS A 472 -5.80 40.15 17.28
N GLY A 473 -6.79 40.92 17.73
CA GLY A 473 -6.98 41.30 19.11
C GLY A 473 -7.31 40.08 19.99
N GLN A 474 -7.09 40.29 21.27
CA GLN A 474 -7.26 39.36 22.38
C GLN A 474 -8.55 38.52 22.29
N SER A 475 -8.43 37.20 22.40
CA SER A 475 -9.49 36.34 22.94
C SER A 475 -8.88 35.22 23.80
N GLU A 476 -9.58 34.90 24.88
CA GLU A 476 -9.18 34.10 26.03
C GLU A 476 -8.85 32.63 25.69
N GLY A 477 -7.91 32.07 26.48
CA GLY A 477 -7.38 30.71 26.32
C GLY A 477 -8.42 29.61 26.57
N SER A 478 -8.40 28.59 25.73
CA SER A 478 -9.26 27.42 25.85
C SER A 478 -8.74 26.45 26.91
N MET A 479 -9.68 25.78 27.58
CA MET A 479 -9.53 24.85 28.71
C MET A 479 -8.56 23.66 28.45
N TRP A 480 -8.12 23.43 27.21
CA TRP A 480 -7.22 22.35 26.80
C TRP A 480 -5.73 22.59 27.08
N GLU A 481 -5.32 23.82 27.37
CA GLU A 481 -3.92 24.15 27.70
C GLU A 481 -3.53 23.79 29.16
N LYS A 482 -4.48 23.32 29.98
CA LYS A 482 -4.24 22.99 31.40
C LYS A 482 -3.98 21.52 31.71
N LEU A 483 -3.83 20.65 30.72
CA LEU A 483 -3.65 19.19 30.93
C LEU A 483 -2.30 18.61 30.49
N LYS A 484 -1.30 19.43 30.16
CA LYS A 484 0.06 18.95 29.83
C LYS A 484 1.06 19.29 30.92
N GLN A 485 1.30 18.33 31.83
CA GLN A 485 2.57 18.23 32.56
C GLN A 485 3.08 16.77 32.50
N PRO A 486 4.38 16.54 32.31
CA PRO A 486 4.91 15.24 31.94
C PRO A 486 5.13 14.33 33.17
N ARG A 487 4.86 13.04 33.02
CA ARG A 487 5.49 11.99 33.83
C ARG A 487 6.47 11.22 32.96
N LEU A 488 7.71 11.22 33.41
CA LEU A 488 8.79 10.35 32.97
C LEU A 488 8.51 8.93 33.44
N GLU A 489 8.68 7.94 32.58
CA GLU A 489 9.42 6.71 32.89
C GLU A 489 9.75 5.94 31.59
N GLU A 490 11.00 5.49 31.51
CA GLU A 490 11.63 4.82 30.37
C GLU A 490 11.23 3.33 30.31
N THR A 491 11.03 2.80 29.11
CA THR A 491 11.43 1.42 28.80
C THR A 491 11.69 1.27 27.30
N ILE A 492 12.93 0.91 26.97
CA ILE A 492 13.45 0.77 25.60
C ILE A 492 13.05 -0.61 25.07
N VAL A 493 12.30 -0.64 23.96
CA VAL A 493 12.14 -1.82 23.09
C VAL A 493 12.51 -1.39 21.67
N ASN A 494 13.49 -2.09 21.09
CA ASN A 494 13.93 -1.90 19.71
C ASN A 494 12.85 -2.41 18.75
N GLU A 495 12.11 -1.50 18.11
CA GLU A 495 11.28 -1.81 16.96
C GLU A 495 11.95 -1.36 15.66
N SER A 496 12.07 -2.31 14.73
CA SER A 496 12.50 -2.05 13.37
C SER A 496 11.37 -1.37 12.61
N ASN A 497 11.51 -0.06 12.35
CA ASN A 497 10.60 0.73 11.52
C ASN A 497 10.59 0.25 10.06
N GLY A 498 9.80 -0.79 9.80
CA GLY A 498 9.38 -1.20 8.47
C GLY A 498 8.03 -0.55 8.16
N PHE A 499 7.98 0.20 7.07
CA PHE A 499 6.75 0.79 6.52
C PHE A 499 5.73 -0.33 6.27
N CYS A 500 4.70 -0.44 7.11
CA CYS A 500 3.67 -1.47 7.03
C CYS A 500 2.47 -0.93 6.25
N PHE A 501 2.10 -1.60 5.17
CA PHE A 501 0.86 -1.28 4.45
C PHE A 501 -0.33 -1.72 5.30
N GLY A 502 -1.13 -0.73 5.75
CA GLY A 502 -2.55 -0.88 6.08
C GLY A 502 -2.90 -1.96 7.09
N PHE A 503 -2.55 -1.75 8.36
CA PHE A 503 -3.37 -2.21 9.49
C PHE A 503 -3.25 -1.15 10.60
N LEU A 504 -4.40 -0.61 11.03
CA LEU A 504 -4.47 0.20 12.24
C LEU A 504 -4.03 -0.67 13.41
N VAL A 505 -2.89 -0.35 14.02
CA VAL A 505 -2.61 -0.71 15.41
C VAL A 505 -2.91 0.57 16.19
N GLU A 506 -4.05 0.59 16.89
CA GLU A 506 -4.32 1.60 17.91
C GLU A 506 -3.27 1.39 19.03
N GLU A 507 -2.41 2.37 19.25
CA GLU A 507 -1.57 2.43 20.45
C GLU A 507 -2.48 2.69 21.68
N GLU A 508 -2.67 1.68 22.53
CA GLU A 508 -3.21 1.89 23.88
C GLU A 508 -2.10 2.43 24.79
N SER A 509 -2.33 3.63 25.32
CA SER A 509 -1.67 4.10 26.54
C SER A 509 -2.39 3.50 27.74
N LEU A 510 -1.64 2.79 28.60
CA LEU A 510 -2.07 2.30 29.91
C LEU A 510 -2.53 3.43 30.85
#